data_AF-K2RQP9-F1
#
_entry.id   AF-K2RQP9-F1
#
_cell.length_a   1.000
_cell.length_b   1.000
_cell.length_c   1.000
_cell.angle_alpha   90.00
_cell.angle_beta   90.00
_cell.angle_gamma   90.00
#
_symmetry.space_group_name_H-M   'P 1'
#
loop_
_entity.id
_entity.type
_entity.pdbx_description
1 polymer ?
#
loop_
_entity_poly.entity_id
_entity_poly.type
_entity_poly.pdbx_seq_one_letter_code
_entity_poly.pdbx_strand_id
1 'polypeptide(L)'
;MEYPVWVCLHSPSSSRFGTRPLFRPWFPEVEPDDPRSKGWLRKLSDRDVALLVLLGVSTSVFIFNALVAARALHEYGFSSNINNLLGNDDTTCDQVKEYNKWLHFAINALSTTLLGSSNYCAQLLVAPTRADVNKAHPEKRWFDIGVQSWNNLFRIDRTRRVLWFSLMISSGLLHLIWNSAVFIAVPVSQNSVALVTSDFGPDDPWDGGSRELLELRRNAAHGERLTPEACIERYAGQKAGLLDVLLVSSNITTNHGLSFATNSSSSLLQNFTVGGGVDWAIAGSWMCSARAKPGEITNTFCTKESLLPKAATWTYFGTHFSRSHEQRLDKVFWSHVDHCISAGEPRSMGNKCDLRMSSAILGMVCILNVAKCVCISWTAQLHFKTQSTDGEANPQLVSPYLVTVGDAIASFLETPDEQTRNLPVVDKSHFSQNSWPDRQSFAQPREYRWFKAATTRRWLVTITL
;
A
#
# COMPACT_ATOMS: atom_id res chain seq x y z
N MET A 1 0.45 36.19 2.42
CA MET A 1 -0.04 36.83 1.17
C MET A 1 -1.25 36.07 0.67
N GLU A 2 -2.26 36.84 0.29
CA GLU A 2 -3.28 36.56 -0.75
C GLU A 2 -4.46 35.64 -0.39
N TYR A 3 -5.63 36.26 -0.15
CA TYR A 3 -7.00 35.98 -0.67
C TYR A 3 -7.79 37.30 -0.59
N PRO A 4 -8.77 37.59 -1.48
CA PRO A 4 -9.74 38.64 -1.22
C PRO A 4 -10.59 38.22 -0.02
N VAL A 5 -10.63 39.06 1.02
CA VAL A 5 -11.71 38.94 2.00
C VAL A 5 -12.95 39.52 1.34
N TRP A 6 -14.00 38.70 1.23
CA TRP A 6 -15.25 39.11 0.62
C TRP A 6 -15.89 40.17 1.51
N VAL A 7 -15.77 41.40 1.03
CA VAL A 7 -16.33 42.59 1.64
C VAL A 7 -17.60 42.95 0.88
N CYS A 8 -18.64 43.28 1.65
CA CYS A 8 -19.97 43.71 1.20
C CYS A 8 -19.97 44.52 -0.12
N LEU A 9 -20.71 44.05 -1.13
CA LEU A 9 -20.77 44.59 -2.50
C LEU A 9 -21.86 45.67 -2.70
N HIS A 10 -22.16 46.48 -1.69
CA HIS A 10 -23.23 47.50 -1.84
C HIS A 10 -22.86 48.89 -1.30
N SER A 11 -22.72 49.83 -2.24
CA SER A 11 -22.84 51.27 -2.00
C SER A 11 -23.75 51.84 -3.10
N PRO A 12 -24.91 52.43 -2.76
CA PRO A 12 -25.89 52.91 -3.75
C PRO A 12 -25.42 54.13 -4.57
N SER A 13 -24.23 54.66 -4.30
CA SER A 13 -23.68 55.86 -4.98
C SER A 13 -22.30 55.66 -5.61
N SER A 14 -21.71 54.45 -5.57
CA SER A 14 -20.37 54.24 -6.15
C SER A 14 -20.32 53.07 -7.14
N SER A 15 -19.85 53.36 -8.35
CA SER A 15 -19.57 52.41 -9.44
C SER A 15 -18.42 51.43 -9.16
N ARG A 16 -17.96 51.34 -7.90
CA ARG A 16 -16.72 50.63 -7.51
C ARG A 16 -16.94 49.20 -7.03
N PHE A 17 -18.16 48.79 -6.70
CA PHE A 17 -18.47 47.44 -6.23
C PHE A 17 -19.25 46.66 -7.29
N GLY A 18 -18.95 45.36 -7.41
CA GLY A 18 -19.55 44.52 -8.44
C GLY A 18 -21.05 44.28 -8.22
N THR A 19 -21.80 44.28 -9.32
CA THR A 19 -23.26 44.14 -9.36
C THR A 19 -23.65 42.83 -10.04
N ARG A 20 -24.91 42.38 -9.88
CA ARG A 20 -25.40 41.16 -10.56
C ARG A 20 -25.16 41.17 -12.08
N PRO A 21 -25.45 42.27 -12.83
CA PRO A 21 -25.16 42.34 -14.27
C PRO A 21 -23.69 42.18 -14.62
N LEU A 22 -22.77 42.63 -13.75
CA LEU A 22 -21.32 42.52 -13.98
C LEU A 22 -20.84 41.06 -13.87
N PHE A 23 -21.39 40.29 -12.92
CA PHE A 23 -20.95 38.93 -12.64
C PHE A 23 -21.68 37.85 -13.42
N ARG A 24 -22.91 38.12 -13.89
CA ARG A 24 -23.73 37.18 -14.68
C ARG A 24 -22.98 36.46 -15.83
N PRO A 25 -22.09 37.12 -16.61
CA PRO A 25 -21.38 36.43 -17.69
C PRO A 25 -20.43 35.32 -17.21
N TRP A 26 -19.92 35.47 -15.99
CA TRP A 26 -18.87 34.62 -15.40
C TRP A 26 -19.41 33.60 -14.39
N PHE A 27 -20.48 33.97 -13.67
CA PHE A 27 -21.09 33.17 -12.60
C PHE A 27 -22.61 33.08 -12.83
N PRO A 28 -23.07 32.05 -13.55
CA PRO A 28 -24.50 31.87 -13.83
C PRO A 28 -25.35 31.70 -12.56
N GLU A 29 -24.74 31.29 -11.43
CA GLU A 29 -25.38 31.18 -10.11
C GLU A 29 -25.95 32.51 -9.60
N VAL A 30 -25.46 33.64 -10.11
CA VAL A 30 -25.91 34.98 -9.70
C VAL A 30 -27.31 35.32 -10.26
N GLU A 31 -27.76 34.61 -11.30
CA GLU A 31 -29.08 34.76 -11.92
C GLU A 31 -29.68 33.38 -12.28
N PRO A 32 -30.45 32.77 -11.36
CA PRO A 32 -30.98 31.40 -11.51
C PRO A 32 -31.79 31.18 -12.79
N ASP A 33 -32.44 32.22 -13.31
CA ASP A 33 -33.29 32.17 -14.49
C ASP A 33 -32.53 32.23 -15.84
N ASP A 34 -31.21 32.43 -15.85
CA ASP A 34 -30.42 32.48 -17.09
C ASP A 34 -30.53 31.13 -17.84
N PRO A 35 -30.85 31.09 -19.15
CA PRO A 35 -30.95 29.84 -19.90
C PRO A 35 -29.68 28.97 -19.84
N ARG A 36 -28.50 29.58 -19.64
CA ARG A 36 -27.22 28.88 -19.44
C ARG A 36 -27.17 28.09 -18.13
N SER A 37 -28.04 28.40 -17.17
CA SER A 37 -28.18 27.66 -15.91
C SER A 37 -28.95 26.34 -16.06
N LYS A 38 -29.60 26.08 -17.22
CA LYS A 38 -30.55 24.96 -17.40
C LYS A 38 -30.03 23.76 -18.21
N GLY A 39 -28.76 23.78 -18.64
CA GLY A 39 -28.16 22.72 -19.48
C GLY A 39 -27.89 21.40 -18.76
N TRP A 40 -27.75 20.29 -19.51
CA TRP A 40 -27.50 18.95 -18.95
C TRP A 40 -26.14 18.83 -18.23
N LEU A 41 -25.07 19.42 -18.80
CA LEU A 41 -23.76 19.50 -18.17
C LEU A 41 -23.79 20.25 -16.82
N ARG A 42 -24.71 21.22 -16.69
CA ARG A 42 -24.93 21.97 -15.45
C ARG A 42 -25.64 21.12 -14.40
N LYS A 43 -26.65 20.32 -14.79
CA LYS A 43 -27.33 19.38 -13.88
C LYS A 43 -26.37 18.32 -13.31
N LEU A 44 -25.37 17.88 -14.08
CA LEU A 44 -24.32 16.99 -13.58
C LEU A 44 -23.35 17.69 -12.61
N SER A 45 -23.23 19.02 -12.71
CA SER A 45 -22.46 19.86 -11.79
C SER A 45 -23.25 20.27 -10.55
N ASP A 46 -24.53 19.94 -10.48
CA ASP A 46 -25.35 20.15 -9.29
C ASP A 46 -24.82 19.28 -8.14
N ARG A 47 -24.75 19.85 -6.94
CA ARG A 47 -24.17 19.17 -5.78
C ARG A 47 -25.00 17.98 -5.34
N ASP A 48 -26.32 18.10 -5.49
CA ASP A 48 -27.27 17.06 -5.09
C ASP A 48 -27.05 15.84 -5.97
N VAL A 49 -26.95 16.07 -7.29
CA VAL A 49 -26.67 15.03 -8.29
C VAL A 49 -25.26 14.47 -8.10
N ALA A 50 -24.25 15.32 -7.92
CA ALA A 50 -22.87 14.90 -7.74
C ALA A 50 -22.71 14.00 -6.50
N LEU A 51 -23.29 14.37 -5.35
CA LEU A 51 -23.24 13.55 -4.13
C LEU A 51 -23.88 12.17 -4.33
N LEU A 52 -25.03 12.10 -5.01
CA LEU A 52 -25.69 10.83 -5.31
C LEU A 52 -24.86 9.96 -6.28
N VAL A 53 -24.26 10.57 -7.31
CA VAL A 53 -23.37 9.87 -8.24
C VAL A 53 -22.14 9.35 -7.52
N LEU A 54 -21.48 10.17 -6.70
CA LEU A 54 -20.27 9.77 -5.96
C LEU A 54 -20.57 8.68 -4.93
N LEU A 55 -21.75 8.73 -4.29
CA LEU A 55 -22.22 7.65 -3.43
C LEU A 55 -22.43 6.36 -4.24
N GLY A 56 -23.15 6.42 -5.36
CA GLY A 56 -23.39 5.28 -6.25
C GLY A 56 -22.09 4.64 -6.76
N VAL A 57 -21.12 5.46 -7.20
CA VAL A 57 -19.79 5.00 -7.61
C VAL A 57 -19.07 4.33 -6.44
N SER A 58 -19.02 4.97 -5.27
CA SER A 58 -18.31 4.42 -4.09
C SER A 58 -18.94 3.11 -3.62
N THR A 59 -20.27 3.01 -3.63
CA THR A 59 -21.01 1.78 -3.31
C THR A 59 -20.75 0.70 -4.35
N SER A 60 -20.68 1.04 -5.64
CA SER A 60 -20.37 0.07 -6.70
C SER A 60 -18.97 -0.53 -6.53
N VAL A 61 -17.98 0.32 -6.21
CA VAL A 61 -16.61 -0.13 -5.92
C VAL A 61 -16.56 -0.98 -4.65
N PHE A 62 -17.32 -0.63 -3.62
CA PHE A 62 -17.47 -1.44 -2.42
C PHE A 62 -18.05 -2.83 -2.74
N ILE A 63 -19.16 -2.88 -3.48
CA ILE A 63 -19.82 -4.15 -3.87
C ILE A 63 -18.85 -5.01 -4.66
N PHE A 64 -18.15 -4.44 -5.65
CA PHE A 64 -17.16 -5.17 -6.42
C PHE A 64 -16.08 -5.79 -5.53
N ASN A 65 -15.48 -5.01 -4.62
CA ASN A 65 -14.47 -5.52 -3.68
C ASN A 65 -15.02 -6.58 -2.73
N ALA A 66 -16.24 -6.38 -2.21
CA ALA A 66 -16.90 -7.32 -1.33
C ALA A 66 -17.18 -8.66 -2.04
N LEU A 67 -17.59 -8.63 -3.30
CA LEU A 67 -17.79 -9.82 -4.11
C LEU A 67 -16.48 -10.57 -4.38
N VAL A 68 -15.41 -9.84 -4.71
CA VAL A 68 -14.07 -10.44 -4.90
C VAL A 68 -13.57 -11.08 -3.59
N ALA A 69 -13.70 -10.37 -2.46
CA ALA A 69 -13.31 -10.89 -1.15
C ALA A 69 -14.16 -12.10 -0.73
N ALA A 70 -15.48 -12.05 -0.92
CA ALA A 70 -16.38 -13.15 -0.61
C ALA A 70 -16.07 -14.38 -1.47
N ARG A 71 -15.80 -14.21 -2.76
CA ARG A 71 -15.38 -15.29 -3.65
C ARG A 71 -14.06 -15.90 -3.19
N ALA A 72 -13.07 -15.07 -2.87
CA ALA A 72 -11.79 -15.55 -2.35
C ALA A 72 -11.94 -16.34 -1.05
N LEU A 73 -12.78 -15.86 -0.12
CA LEU A 73 -13.06 -16.57 1.13
C LEU A 73 -13.79 -17.89 0.91
N HIS A 74 -14.72 -17.94 -0.05
CA HIS A 74 -15.44 -19.16 -0.40
C HIS A 74 -14.53 -20.21 -1.04
N GLU A 75 -13.63 -19.79 -1.93
CA GLU A 75 -12.78 -20.69 -2.71
C GLU A 75 -11.59 -21.22 -1.90
N TYR A 76 -11.00 -20.39 -1.03
CA TYR A 76 -9.77 -20.74 -0.32
C TYR A 76 -9.92 -20.92 1.20
N GLY A 77 -11.06 -20.54 1.77
CA GLY A 77 -11.29 -20.61 3.21
C GLY A 77 -10.55 -19.53 4.02
N PHE A 78 -10.83 -19.47 5.33
CA PHE A 78 -10.28 -18.43 6.22
C PHE A 78 -8.86 -18.75 6.74
N SER A 79 -8.40 -20.00 6.65
CA SER A 79 -7.13 -20.44 7.25
C SER A 79 -5.89 -19.99 6.46
N SER A 80 -6.01 -19.73 5.16
CA SER A 80 -4.92 -19.23 4.32
C SER A 80 -5.07 -17.73 4.05
N ASN A 81 -4.25 -16.93 4.73
CA ASN A 81 -4.18 -15.48 4.50
C ASN A 81 -3.66 -15.10 3.11
N ILE A 82 -2.91 -16.01 2.47
CA ILE A 82 -2.33 -15.84 1.14
C ILE A 82 -2.84 -16.98 0.26
N ASN A 83 -3.46 -16.63 -0.86
CA ASN A 83 -4.11 -17.57 -1.77
C ASN A 83 -3.54 -17.44 -3.18
N ASN A 84 -3.43 -18.55 -3.90
CA ASN A 84 -3.02 -18.54 -5.30
C ASN A 84 -4.21 -18.12 -6.17
N LEU A 85 -4.10 -16.97 -6.84
CA LEU A 85 -5.10 -16.44 -7.77
C LEU A 85 -4.89 -17.01 -9.19
N LEU A 86 -3.63 -17.12 -9.61
CA LEU A 86 -3.24 -17.69 -10.89
C LEU A 86 -1.87 -18.35 -10.70
N GLY A 87 -1.65 -19.53 -11.27
CA GLY A 87 -0.41 -20.28 -11.06
C GLY A 87 -0.71 -21.76 -11.09
N ASN A 88 -0.40 -22.40 -12.22
CA ASN A 88 -0.49 -23.84 -12.41
C ASN A 88 0.65 -24.30 -13.33
N ASP A 89 0.71 -25.61 -13.58
CA ASP A 89 1.74 -26.22 -14.43
C ASP A 89 1.70 -25.76 -15.91
N ASP A 90 0.64 -25.06 -16.34
CA ASP A 90 0.52 -24.52 -17.70
C ASP A 90 0.80 -23.02 -17.79
N THR A 91 0.79 -22.30 -16.66
CA THR A 91 0.98 -20.85 -16.64
C THR A 91 2.46 -20.49 -16.66
N THR A 92 2.82 -19.51 -17.49
CA THR A 92 4.17 -18.94 -17.57
C THR A 92 4.30 -17.65 -16.75
N CYS A 93 5.53 -17.30 -16.34
CA CYS A 93 5.76 -16.04 -15.62
C CYS A 93 5.34 -14.80 -16.42
N ASP A 94 5.39 -14.83 -17.75
CA ASP A 94 5.02 -13.67 -18.57
C ASP A 94 3.51 -13.45 -18.61
N GLN A 95 2.71 -14.53 -18.66
CA GLN A 95 1.27 -14.45 -18.45
C GLN A 95 0.95 -13.90 -17.06
N VAL A 96 1.59 -14.42 -16.00
CA VAL A 96 1.39 -13.91 -14.62
C VAL A 96 1.72 -12.42 -14.52
N LYS A 97 2.82 -11.96 -15.12
CA LYS A 97 3.18 -10.54 -15.16
C LYS A 97 2.14 -9.69 -15.88
N GLU A 98 1.57 -10.18 -16.98
CA GLU A 98 0.52 -9.48 -17.72
C GLU A 98 -0.76 -9.33 -16.88
N TYR A 99 -1.22 -10.41 -16.26
CA TYR A 99 -2.37 -10.37 -15.34
C TYR A 99 -2.11 -9.42 -14.15
N ASN A 100 -0.93 -9.50 -13.53
CA ASN A 100 -0.54 -8.63 -12.44
C ASN A 100 -0.58 -7.15 -12.85
N LYS A 101 -0.05 -6.82 -14.03
CA LYS A 101 -0.07 -5.46 -14.58
C LYS A 101 -1.49 -4.91 -14.71
N TRP A 102 -2.40 -5.68 -15.30
CA TRP A 102 -3.79 -5.24 -15.49
C TRP A 102 -4.57 -5.14 -14.18
N LEU A 103 -4.31 -6.04 -13.22
CA LEU A 103 -4.91 -5.95 -11.89
C LEU A 103 -4.45 -4.70 -11.14
N HIS A 104 -3.15 -4.39 -11.13
CA HIS A 104 -2.67 -3.15 -10.51
C HIS A 104 -3.19 -1.90 -11.23
N PHE A 105 -3.35 -1.95 -12.55
CA PHE A 105 -4.00 -0.85 -13.28
C PHE A 105 -5.43 -0.64 -12.79
N ALA A 106 -6.22 -1.71 -12.67
CA ALA A 106 -7.59 -1.65 -12.15
C ALA A 106 -7.64 -1.15 -10.70
N ILE A 107 -6.77 -1.68 -9.83
CA ILE A 107 -6.65 -1.24 -8.42
C ILE A 107 -6.38 0.26 -8.34
N ASN A 108 -5.41 0.76 -9.11
CA ASN A 108 -5.08 2.18 -9.12
C ASN A 108 -6.24 3.03 -9.67
N ALA A 109 -6.90 2.61 -10.74
CA ALA A 109 -8.05 3.32 -11.30
C ALA A 109 -9.22 3.41 -10.30
N LEU A 110 -9.56 2.31 -9.63
CA LEU A 110 -10.62 2.27 -8.62
C LEU A 110 -10.25 3.09 -7.38
N SER A 111 -9.01 2.98 -6.92
CA SER A 111 -8.50 3.75 -5.79
C SER A 111 -8.54 5.25 -6.06
N THR A 112 -8.05 5.70 -7.22
CA THR A 112 -8.10 7.11 -7.63
C THR A 112 -9.53 7.62 -7.76
N THR A 113 -10.46 6.79 -8.25
CA THR A 113 -11.89 7.15 -8.32
C THR A 113 -12.45 7.40 -6.92
N LEU A 114 -12.18 6.50 -5.95
CA LEU A 114 -12.59 6.68 -4.56
C LEU A 114 -11.92 7.88 -3.88
N LEU A 115 -10.67 8.17 -4.23
CA LEU A 115 -9.96 9.36 -3.76
C LEU A 115 -10.66 10.62 -4.29
N GLY A 116 -11.03 10.65 -5.57
CA GLY A 116 -11.83 11.73 -6.17
C GLY A 116 -13.15 11.97 -5.43
N SER A 117 -13.92 10.91 -5.17
CA SER A 117 -15.16 10.99 -4.38
C SER A 117 -14.91 11.53 -2.98
N SER A 118 -13.88 11.03 -2.30
CA SER A 118 -13.55 11.42 -0.93
C SER A 118 -13.07 12.87 -0.87
N ASN A 119 -12.29 13.31 -1.84
CA ASN A 119 -11.79 14.66 -1.96
C ASN A 119 -12.94 15.67 -2.20
N TYR A 120 -13.89 15.33 -3.07
CA TYR A 120 -15.08 16.15 -3.28
C TYR A 120 -15.89 16.33 -1.99
N CYS A 121 -16.21 15.22 -1.31
CA CYS A 121 -16.93 15.29 -0.03
C CYS A 121 -16.13 16.04 1.04
N ALA A 122 -14.82 15.84 1.11
CA ALA A 122 -13.94 16.56 2.03
C ALA A 122 -13.95 18.08 1.77
N GLN A 123 -13.99 18.53 0.51
CA GLN A 123 -14.12 19.94 0.16
C GLN A 123 -15.47 20.52 0.63
N LEU A 124 -16.57 19.79 0.45
CA LEU A 124 -17.88 20.20 0.95
C LEU A 124 -17.91 20.27 2.48
N LEU A 125 -17.30 19.30 3.16
CA LEU A 125 -17.24 19.25 4.63
C LEU A 125 -16.42 20.38 5.25
N VAL A 126 -15.41 20.92 4.56
CA VAL A 126 -14.57 22.01 5.08
C VAL A 126 -15.05 23.42 4.68
N ALA A 127 -15.97 23.51 3.71
CA ALA A 127 -16.51 24.78 3.21
C ALA A 127 -17.43 25.46 4.26
N PRO A 128 -17.23 26.72 4.64
CA PRO A 128 -18.10 27.36 5.62
C PRO A 128 -19.52 27.55 5.08
N THR A 129 -20.53 27.52 5.95
CA THR A 129 -21.89 28.00 5.60
C THR A 129 -21.97 29.52 5.75
N ARG A 130 -23.01 30.13 5.18
CA ARG A 130 -23.25 31.57 5.40
C ARG A 130 -23.48 31.89 6.89
N ALA A 131 -24.12 30.98 7.62
CA ALA A 131 -24.32 31.09 9.06
C ALA A 131 -22.99 31.03 9.84
N ASP A 132 -22.06 30.15 9.46
CA ASP A 132 -20.72 30.08 10.07
C ASP A 132 -19.97 31.41 9.94
N VAL A 133 -20.03 32.00 8.73
CA VAL A 133 -19.41 33.29 8.43
C VAL A 133 -20.06 34.41 9.26
N ASN A 134 -21.39 34.49 9.28
CA ASN A 134 -22.13 35.49 10.06
C ASN A 134 -21.84 35.40 11.56
N LYS A 135 -21.62 34.19 12.08
CA LYS A 135 -21.26 33.96 13.47
C LYS A 135 -19.83 34.40 13.78
N ALA A 136 -18.90 34.24 12.83
CA ALA A 136 -17.48 34.55 13.04
C ALA A 136 -17.13 36.03 12.84
N HIS A 137 -17.82 36.72 11.94
CA HIS A 137 -17.51 38.11 11.57
C HIS A 137 -17.59 39.12 12.75
N PRO A 138 -18.58 39.05 13.68
CA PRO A 138 -18.62 39.93 14.86
C PRO A 138 -17.40 39.80 15.78
N GLU A 139 -16.81 38.60 15.82
CA GLU A 139 -15.58 38.32 16.59
C GLU A 139 -14.31 38.69 15.81
N LYS A 140 -14.43 39.37 14.67
CA LYS A 140 -13.32 39.70 13.76
C LYS A 140 -12.56 38.45 13.31
N ARG A 141 -13.29 37.36 13.06
CA ARG A 141 -12.77 36.10 12.51
C ARG A 141 -13.30 35.85 11.11
N TRP A 142 -12.51 35.18 10.27
CA TRP A 142 -12.86 34.86 8.88
C TRP A 142 -12.70 33.37 8.58
N PHE A 143 -13.33 32.92 7.50
CA PHE A 143 -13.14 31.61 6.88
C PHE A 143 -12.50 31.77 5.49
N ASP A 144 -11.69 30.81 5.07
CA ASP A 144 -11.20 30.74 3.69
C ASP A 144 -12.28 30.05 2.81
N ILE A 145 -12.62 30.60 1.64
CA ILE A 145 -13.63 30.03 0.74
C ILE A 145 -12.95 29.54 -0.55
N GLY A 146 -13.45 28.46 -1.18
CA GLY A 146 -12.88 27.96 -2.44
C GLY A 146 -11.70 26.99 -2.27
N VAL A 147 -11.31 26.65 -1.05
CA VAL A 147 -10.05 25.94 -0.76
C VAL A 147 -10.20 25.01 0.45
N GLN A 148 -9.39 23.94 0.48
CA GLN A 148 -9.27 23.11 1.68
C GLN A 148 -8.44 23.81 2.74
N SER A 149 -9.11 24.45 3.71
CA SER A 149 -8.45 25.20 4.76
C SER A 149 -8.41 24.45 6.09
N TRP A 150 -7.21 24.17 6.56
CA TRP A 150 -6.95 23.71 7.93
C TRP A 150 -7.54 24.67 8.98
N ASN A 151 -7.51 25.98 8.71
CA ASN A 151 -8.07 26.96 9.62
C ASN A 151 -9.61 26.83 9.73
N ASN A 152 -10.29 26.54 8.63
CA ASN A 152 -11.72 26.25 8.65
C ASN A 152 -12.01 24.96 9.39
N LEU A 153 -11.24 23.89 9.11
CA LEU A 153 -11.44 22.56 9.66
C LEU A 153 -11.49 22.54 11.20
N PHE A 154 -10.66 23.37 11.85
CA PHE A 154 -10.63 23.49 13.31
C PHE A 154 -11.70 24.42 13.90
N ARG A 155 -12.46 25.13 13.06
CA ARG A 155 -13.51 26.09 13.47
C ARG A 155 -14.93 25.63 13.13
N ILE A 156 -15.10 24.77 12.14
CA ILE A 156 -16.38 24.12 11.84
C ILE A 156 -16.78 23.10 12.92
N ASP A 157 -18.02 22.64 12.87
CA ASP A 157 -18.56 21.66 13.81
C ASP A 157 -17.77 20.34 13.83
N ARG A 158 -17.89 19.64 14.96
CA ARG A 158 -17.13 18.42 15.24
C ARG A 158 -17.51 17.28 14.30
N THR A 159 -18.77 17.18 13.89
CA THR A 159 -19.25 16.09 13.02
C THR A 159 -18.58 16.16 11.65
N ARG A 160 -18.60 17.34 11.02
CA ARG A 160 -17.94 17.56 9.72
C ARG A 160 -16.43 17.33 9.80
N ARG A 161 -15.81 17.75 10.89
CA ARG A 161 -14.38 17.53 11.15
C ARG A 161 -14.03 16.04 11.22
N VAL A 162 -14.82 15.24 11.96
CA VAL A 162 -14.59 13.79 12.09
C VAL A 162 -14.79 13.09 10.75
N LEU A 163 -15.84 13.44 10.00
CA LEU A 163 -16.08 12.91 8.66
C LEU A 163 -14.93 13.22 7.70
N TRP A 164 -14.41 14.45 7.75
CA TRP A 164 -13.28 14.88 6.93
C TRP A 164 -12.03 14.03 7.20
N PHE A 165 -11.62 13.89 8.48
CA PHE A 165 -10.46 13.07 8.82
C PHE A 165 -10.68 11.60 8.46
N SER A 166 -11.88 11.07 8.68
CA SER A 166 -12.21 9.69 8.33
C SER A 166 -12.07 9.43 6.83
N LEU A 167 -12.54 10.35 5.99
CA LEU A 167 -12.39 10.27 4.53
C LEU A 167 -10.92 10.38 4.10
N MET A 168 -10.15 11.32 4.64
CA MET A 168 -8.75 11.51 4.22
C MET A 168 -7.84 10.37 4.69
N ILE A 169 -7.96 9.93 5.94
CA ILE A 169 -7.16 8.83 6.49
C ILE A 169 -7.50 7.52 5.79
N SER A 170 -8.80 7.20 5.62
CA SER A 170 -9.19 5.98 4.92
C SER A 170 -8.75 5.97 3.46
N SER A 171 -8.70 7.13 2.79
CA SER A 171 -8.16 7.25 1.43
C SER A 171 -6.67 6.94 1.37
N GLY A 172 -5.88 7.54 2.26
CA GLY A 172 -4.43 7.32 2.32
C GLY A 172 -4.08 5.86 2.62
N LEU A 173 -4.77 5.25 3.61
CA LEU A 173 -4.56 3.85 3.95
C LEU A 173 -4.94 2.91 2.80
N LEU A 174 -6.08 3.15 2.16
CA LEU A 174 -6.56 2.32 1.04
C LEU A 174 -5.58 2.36 -0.14
N HIS A 175 -5.06 3.53 -0.52
CA HIS A 175 -4.02 3.65 -1.55
C HIS A 175 -2.73 2.92 -1.20
N LEU A 176 -2.32 2.98 0.08
CA LEU A 176 -1.09 2.34 0.55
C LEU A 176 -1.19 0.81 0.52
N ILE A 177 -2.28 0.25 1.02
CA ILE A 177 -2.38 -1.20 1.25
C ILE A 177 -2.94 -1.97 0.05
N TRP A 178 -3.82 -1.37 -0.77
CA TRP A 178 -4.52 -2.11 -1.82
C TRP A 178 -3.58 -2.60 -2.92
N ASN A 179 -2.53 -1.84 -3.23
CA ASN A 179 -1.49 -2.29 -4.16
C ASN A 179 -0.74 -3.55 -3.70
N SER A 180 -0.74 -3.84 -2.40
CA SER A 180 -0.12 -5.06 -1.86
C SER A 180 -1.10 -6.23 -1.74
N ALA A 181 -2.38 -6.04 -2.10
CA ALA A 181 -3.40 -7.09 -2.02
C ALA A 181 -3.15 -8.21 -3.03
N VAL A 182 -2.45 -7.91 -4.13
CA VAL A 182 -2.07 -8.86 -5.18
C VAL A 182 -0.57 -8.70 -5.44
N PHE A 183 0.15 -9.82 -5.54
CA PHE A 183 1.59 -9.82 -5.77
C PHE A 183 2.04 -11.10 -6.47
N ILE A 184 3.16 -11.02 -7.19
CA ILE A 184 3.80 -12.19 -7.80
C ILE A 184 4.65 -12.89 -6.75
N ALA A 185 4.50 -14.20 -6.63
CA ALA A 185 5.38 -15.08 -5.88
C ALA A 185 6.20 -15.95 -6.83
N VAL A 186 7.49 -16.08 -6.55
CA VAL A 186 8.41 -16.96 -7.27
C VAL A 186 8.67 -18.20 -6.42
N PRO A 187 8.78 -19.39 -7.03
CA PRO A 187 9.09 -20.61 -6.30
C PRO A 187 10.51 -20.53 -5.75
N VAL A 188 10.69 -21.11 -4.57
CA VAL A 188 12.00 -21.38 -3.98
C VAL A 188 12.00 -22.84 -3.56
N SER A 189 13.08 -23.56 -3.83
CA SER A 189 13.22 -24.94 -3.39
C SER A 189 13.47 -25.01 -1.90
N GLN A 190 12.70 -25.87 -1.25
CA GLN A 190 13.03 -26.40 0.05
C GLN A 190 13.53 -27.82 -0.17
N ASN A 191 14.81 -28.07 0.10
CA ASN A 191 15.45 -29.36 -0.10
C ASN A 191 16.28 -29.73 1.13
N SER A 192 16.38 -31.02 1.41
CA SER A 192 17.20 -31.54 2.50
C SER A 192 18.58 -31.93 2.00
N VAL A 193 19.58 -31.61 2.81
CA VAL A 193 20.99 -31.97 2.60
C VAL A 193 21.43 -32.86 3.74
N ALA A 194 22.02 -34.01 3.43
CA ALA A 194 22.69 -34.86 4.42
C ALA A 194 24.14 -35.11 4.06
N LEU A 195 25.01 -35.07 5.06
CA LEU A 195 26.38 -35.54 4.97
C LEU A 195 26.46 -36.95 5.56
N VAL A 196 27.09 -37.87 4.82
CA VAL A 196 27.16 -39.29 5.17
C VAL A 196 28.59 -39.80 5.11
N THR A 197 28.88 -40.87 5.85
CA THR A 197 30.17 -41.56 5.80
C THR A 197 30.38 -42.27 4.44
N SER A 198 31.63 -42.56 4.10
CA SER A 198 32.02 -43.28 2.87
C SER A 198 31.42 -44.69 2.74
N ASP A 199 31.10 -45.31 3.87
CA ASP A 199 30.62 -46.69 4.02
C ASP A 199 29.11 -46.80 4.29
N PHE A 200 28.34 -45.74 4.02
CA PHE A 200 26.89 -45.74 4.24
C PHE A 200 26.17 -46.76 3.36
N GLY A 201 25.09 -47.35 3.90
CA GLY A 201 24.30 -48.39 3.27
C GLY A 201 22.78 -48.18 3.36
N PRO A 202 22.00 -49.04 2.68
CA PRO A 202 20.54 -48.97 2.70
C PRO A 202 19.93 -49.36 4.05
N ASP A 203 20.62 -50.18 4.86
CA ASP A 203 20.10 -50.76 6.10
C ASP A 203 20.51 -50.00 7.39
N ASP A 204 21.39 -49.00 7.30
CA ASP A 204 21.75 -48.14 8.45
C ASP A 204 20.51 -47.52 9.15
N PRO A 205 20.60 -47.21 10.45
CA PRO A 205 19.55 -46.48 11.15
C PRO A 205 19.83 -44.97 11.13
N TRP A 206 19.01 -44.17 10.42
CA TRP A 206 19.06 -42.71 10.50
C TRP A 206 17.94 -42.21 11.42
N ASP A 207 18.30 -41.84 12.63
CA ASP A 207 17.39 -41.20 13.59
C ASP A 207 17.33 -39.70 13.30
N GLY A 208 16.36 -39.30 12.47
CA GLY A 208 16.15 -37.92 12.05
C GLY A 208 16.45 -37.68 10.56
N GLY A 209 15.62 -36.85 9.94
CA GLY A 209 15.62 -36.58 8.50
C GLY A 209 14.19 -36.53 7.95
N SER A 210 13.99 -35.85 6.83
CA SER A 210 12.71 -35.87 6.12
C SER A 210 12.46 -37.27 5.54
N ARG A 211 11.19 -37.59 5.25
CA ARG A 211 10.82 -38.88 4.63
C ARG A 211 11.51 -39.05 3.28
N GLU A 212 11.59 -37.97 2.52
CA GLU A 212 12.19 -37.87 1.20
C GLU A 212 13.70 -38.17 1.26
N LEU A 213 14.40 -37.65 2.26
CA LEU A 213 15.82 -37.91 2.48
C LEU A 213 16.10 -39.39 2.82
N LEU A 214 15.22 -40.03 3.61
CA LEU A 214 15.30 -41.46 3.92
C LEU A 214 14.99 -42.35 2.71
N GLU A 215 14.12 -41.89 1.80
CA GLU A 215 13.85 -42.54 0.52
C GLU A 215 15.06 -42.41 -0.43
N LEU A 216 15.67 -41.23 -0.51
CA LEU A 216 16.90 -41.00 -1.27
C LEU A 216 18.03 -41.92 -0.81
N ARG A 217 18.20 -42.06 0.50
CA ARG A 217 19.21 -42.97 1.07
C ARG A 217 18.98 -44.43 0.69
N ARG A 218 17.76 -44.95 0.87
CA ARG A 218 17.43 -46.35 0.53
C ARG A 218 17.67 -46.63 -0.95
N ASN A 219 17.43 -45.63 -1.79
CA ASN A 219 17.60 -45.71 -3.24
C ASN A 219 18.91 -45.08 -3.74
N ALA A 220 19.89 -44.83 -2.89
CA ALA A 220 21.11 -44.10 -3.27
C ALA A 220 21.91 -44.79 -4.38
N ALA A 221 21.78 -46.11 -4.51
CA ALA A 221 22.36 -46.87 -5.63
C ALA A 221 21.79 -46.47 -7.01
N HIS A 222 20.53 -46.01 -7.06
CA HIS A 222 19.85 -45.51 -8.26
C HIS A 222 19.85 -43.98 -8.35
N GLY A 223 20.35 -43.28 -7.33
CA GLY A 223 20.49 -41.83 -7.34
C GLY A 223 21.55 -41.35 -8.32
N GLU A 224 21.42 -40.12 -8.79
CA GLU A 224 22.38 -39.55 -9.75
C GLU A 224 23.66 -39.15 -9.02
N ARG A 225 24.77 -39.83 -9.34
CA ARG A 225 26.09 -39.53 -8.78
C ARG A 225 26.73 -38.36 -9.53
N LEU A 226 27.03 -37.29 -8.80
CA LEU A 226 27.63 -36.07 -9.33
C LEU A 226 29.03 -35.87 -8.73
N THR A 227 29.98 -35.51 -9.59
CA THR A 227 31.29 -34.99 -9.16
C THR A 227 31.12 -33.71 -8.32
N PRO A 228 32.08 -33.35 -7.45
CA PRO A 228 32.05 -32.09 -6.70
C PRO A 228 31.72 -30.86 -7.57
N GLU A 229 32.31 -30.77 -8.78
CA GLU A 229 32.10 -29.68 -9.74
C GLU A 229 30.62 -29.62 -10.18
N ALA A 230 30.08 -30.73 -10.67
CA ALA A 230 28.69 -30.86 -11.08
C ALA A 230 27.70 -30.62 -9.92
N CYS A 231 28.06 -31.03 -8.70
CA CYS A 231 27.25 -30.78 -7.51
C CYS A 231 27.18 -29.28 -7.19
N ILE A 232 28.33 -28.60 -7.20
CA ILE A 232 28.43 -27.14 -7.04
C ILE A 232 27.67 -26.43 -8.15
N GLU A 233 27.83 -26.84 -9.40
CA GLU A 233 27.15 -26.25 -10.54
C GLU A 233 25.62 -26.33 -10.42
N ARG A 234 25.10 -27.43 -9.88
CA ARG A 234 23.66 -27.67 -9.72
C ARG A 234 23.07 -26.94 -8.52
N TYR A 235 23.70 -27.03 -7.35
CA TYR A 235 23.13 -26.52 -6.10
C TYR A 235 23.55 -25.10 -5.76
N ALA A 236 24.70 -24.61 -6.28
CA ALA A 236 25.13 -23.23 -6.03
C ALA A 236 24.42 -22.26 -6.99
N GLY A 237 23.53 -21.42 -6.44
CA GLY A 237 22.91 -20.31 -7.15
C GLY A 237 21.56 -20.61 -7.80
N GLN A 238 21.13 -21.87 -7.86
CA GLN A 238 19.78 -22.23 -8.29
C GLN A 238 18.79 -22.06 -7.15
N LYS A 239 17.74 -21.25 -7.37
CA LYS A 239 16.77 -20.91 -6.32
C LYS A 239 15.59 -21.89 -6.22
N ALA A 240 15.28 -22.63 -7.29
CA ALA A 240 14.07 -23.45 -7.37
C ALA A 240 14.29 -24.70 -8.23
N GLY A 241 13.46 -25.71 -8.01
CA GLY A 241 13.52 -27.00 -8.70
C GLY A 241 14.57 -27.98 -8.19
N LEU A 242 15.36 -27.59 -7.18
CA LEU A 242 16.31 -28.47 -6.50
C LEU A 242 15.59 -29.56 -5.71
N LEU A 243 16.18 -30.76 -5.74
CA LEU A 243 15.77 -31.93 -4.98
C LEU A 243 16.80 -32.24 -3.88
N ASP A 244 16.46 -33.16 -2.99
CA ASP A 244 17.33 -33.58 -1.90
C ASP A 244 18.68 -34.14 -2.39
N VAL A 245 19.72 -33.98 -1.56
CA VAL A 245 21.09 -34.39 -1.90
C VAL A 245 21.83 -34.99 -0.71
N LEU A 246 22.57 -36.06 -0.99
CA LEU A 246 23.54 -36.65 -0.06
C LEU A 246 24.95 -36.22 -0.45
N LEU A 247 25.74 -35.77 0.51
CA LEU A 247 27.17 -35.53 0.38
C LEU A 247 27.90 -36.74 0.97
N VAL A 248 28.72 -37.41 0.17
CA VAL A 248 29.45 -38.59 0.62
C VAL A 248 30.87 -38.16 1.03
N SER A 249 31.26 -38.50 2.25
CA SER A 249 32.63 -38.27 2.74
C SER A 249 33.63 -39.18 2.04
N SER A 250 34.83 -38.67 1.70
CA SER A 250 35.94 -39.53 1.24
C SER A 250 36.84 -40.01 2.39
N ASN A 251 36.81 -39.33 3.54
CA ASN A 251 37.78 -39.52 4.63
C ASN A 251 37.17 -39.94 5.98
N ILE A 252 35.84 -40.06 6.07
CA ILE A 252 35.15 -40.48 7.29
C ILE A 252 34.35 -41.74 6.99
N THR A 253 34.61 -42.77 7.79
CA THR A 253 33.84 -44.03 7.88
C THR A 253 33.09 -44.11 9.20
N THR A 254 32.09 -44.99 9.30
CA THR A 254 31.31 -45.23 10.54
C THR A 254 32.20 -45.60 11.74
N ASN A 255 33.33 -46.29 11.51
CA ASN A 255 34.32 -46.64 12.54
C ASN A 255 34.94 -45.45 13.29
N HIS A 256 34.86 -44.23 12.74
CA HIS A 256 35.33 -43.02 13.45
C HIS A 256 34.41 -42.63 14.61
N GLY A 257 33.23 -43.25 14.72
CA GLY A 257 32.26 -42.99 15.80
C GLY A 257 31.67 -41.58 15.75
N LEU A 258 31.62 -40.97 14.56
CA LEU A 258 30.96 -39.69 14.32
C LEU A 258 29.55 -39.94 13.78
N SER A 259 28.53 -39.36 14.41
CA SER A 259 27.13 -39.48 13.98
C SER A 259 26.28 -38.27 14.40
N PHE A 260 25.19 -38.03 13.68
CA PHE A 260 24.18 -37.00 13.98
C PHE A 260 23.36 -37.33 15.25
N ALA A 261 23.27 -38.61 15.60
CA ALA A 261 22.58 -39.11 16.79
C ALA A 261 23.56 -39.82 17.74
N THR A 262 23.11 -40.19 18.95
CA THR A 262 23.93 -40.97 19.92
C THR A 262 24.24 -42.40 19.46
N ASN A 263 23.70 -42.83 18.32
CA ASN A 263 24.00 -44.12 17.74
C ASN A 263 25.29 -44.03 16.92
N SER A 264 26.40 -44.46 17.51
CA SER A 264 27.73 -44.49 16.89
C SER A 264 27.85 -45.44 15.69
N SER A 265 26.81 -46.23 15.40
CA SER A 265 26.70 -47.06 14.18
C SER A 265 25.96 -46.39 13.03
N SER A 266 25.51 -45.14 13.20
CA SER A 266 24.83 -44.39 12.13
C SER A 266 25.83 -43.73 11.19
N SER A 267 25.63 -43.93 9.89
CA SER A 267 26.40 -43.29 8.82
C SER A 267 26.03 -41.81 8.59
N LEU A 268 24.94 -41.33 9.20
CA LEU A 268 24.50 -39.95 9.08
C LEU A 268 25.39 -39.06 9.94
N LEU A 269 26.19 -38.20 9.32
CA LEU A 269 27.06 -37.25 10.01
C LEU A 269 26.32 -35.97 10.38
N GLN A 270 25.50 -35.45 9.45
CA GLN A 270 24.70 -34.23 9.65
C GLN A 270 23.54 -34.18 8.67
N ASN A 271 22.42 -33.57 9.05
CA ASN A 271 21.38 -33.16 8.11
C ASN A 271 20.86 -31.74 8.43
N PHE A 272 20.31 -31.08 7.42
CA PHE A 272 19.60 -29.81 7.55
C PHE A 272 18.71 -29.58 6.32
N THR A 273 17.75 -28.67 6.47
CA THR A 273 16.85 -28.27 5.39
C THR A 273 17.23 -26.88 4.90
N VAL A 274 17.44 -26.76 3.60
CA VAL A 274 17.76 -25.52 2.91
C VAL A 274 16.46 -24.85 2.45
N GLY A 275 16.42 -23.52 2.49
CA GLY A 275 15.31 -22.74 1.92
C GLY A 275 14.05 -22.65 2.79
N GLY A 276 14.09 -23.11 4.04
CA GLY A 276 13.01 -22.91 5.00
C GLY A 276 12.98 -21.47 5.57
N GLY A 277 11.80 -20.86 5.65
CA GLY A 277 11.61 -19.58 6.34
C GLY A 277 12.38 -18.41 5.74
N VAL A 278 13.14 -17.67 6.55
CA VAL A 278 13.91 -16.47 6.14
C VAL A 278 15.27 -16.80 5.54
N ASP A 279 15.71 -18.07 5.60
CA ASP A 279 17.06 -18.49 5.24
C ASP A 279 17.23 -18.77 3.74
N TRP A 280 16.18 -18.56 2.93
CA TRP A 280 16.26 -18.71 1.48
C TRP A 280 17.33 -17.81 0.84
N ALA A 281 17.59 -16.63 1.44
CA ALA A 281 18.61 -15.70 0.97
C ALA A 281 20.05 -16.25 1.13
N ILE A 282 20.24 -17.19 2.06
CA ILE A 282 21.51 -17.86 2.35
C ILE A 282 21.47 -19.34 1.96
N ALA A 283 20.51 -19.77 1.13
CA ALA A 283 20.30 -21.19 0.79
C ALA A 283 21.54 -21.88 0.20
N GLY A 284 22.40 -21.15 -0.53
CA GLY A 284 23.65 -21.71 -1.07
C GLY A 284 24.83 -21.74 -0.07
N SER A 285 24.65 -21.21 1.15
CA SER A 285 25.77 -20.96 2.06
C SER A 285 26.40 -22.21 2.67
N TRP A 286 25.66 -23.31 2.73
CA TRP A 286 26.16 -24.59 3.28
C TRP A 286 27.35 -25.15 2.49
N MET A 287 27.50 -24.74 1.22
CA MET A 287 28.61 -25.11 0.34
C MET A 287 29.85 -24.24 0.56
N CYS A 288 29.72 -23.10 1.25
CA CYS A 288 30.80 -22.13 1.45
C CYS A 288 31.90 -22.63 2.40
N SER A 289 31.66 -23.70 3.14
CA SER A 289 32.68 -24.42 3.90
C SER A 289 33.90 -24.81 3.06
N ALA A 290 33.74 -24.95 1.72
CA ALA A 290 34.83 -25.12 0.76
C ALA A 290 35.92 -24.03 0.82
N ARG A 291 35.62 -22.87 1.41
CA ARG A 291 36.54 -21.73 1.51
C ARG A 291 37.23 -21.64 2.86
N ALA A 292 36.76 -22.40 3.85
CA ALA A 292 37.20 -22.30 5.22
C ALA A 292 38.30 -23.34 5.50
N LYS A 293 39.37 -22.91 6.16
CA LYS A 293 40.41 -23.82 6.69
C LYS A 293 39.95 -24.37 8.05
N PRO A 294 40.48 -25.52 8.49
CA PRO A 294 40.30 -25.98 9.86
C PRO A 294 40.67 -24.88 10.88
N GLY A 295 39.66 -24.35 11.58
CA GLY A 295 39.81 -23.26 12.56
C GLY A 295 39.39 -21.86 12.10
N GLU A 296 38.96 -21.68 10.84
CA GLU A 296 38.58 -20.38 10.28
C GLU A 296 37.07 -20.34 9.99
N ILE A 297 36.28 -19.55 10.75
CA ILE A 297 34.84 -19.39 10.51
C ILE A 297 34.65 -18.27 9.49
N THR A 298 34.42 -18.60 8.23
CA THR A 298 34.08 -17.60 7.22
C THR A 298 32.56 -17.44 7.13
N ASN A 299 32.00 -16.40 7.76
CA ASN A 299 30.61 -15.95 7.58
C ASN A 299 30.40 -15.29 6.21
N THR A 300 30.78 -15.97 5.12
CA THR A 300 30.83 -15.36 3.79
C THR A 300 29.88 -16.08 2.86
N PHE A 301 28.95 -15.31 2.28
CA PHE A 301 28.24 -15.69 1.07
C PHE A 301 29.25 -16.12 0.00
N CYS A 302 29.02 -17.27 -0.62
CA CYS A 302 29.80 -17.75 -1.75
C CYS A 302 28.90 -17.85 -2.98
N THR A 303 29.46 -17.51 -4.13
CA THR A 303 28.80 -17.68 -5.43
C THR A 303 29.35 -18.92 -6.13
N LYS A 304 28.62 -19.40 -7.14
CA LYS A 304 29.04 -20.53 -7.98
C LYS A 304 30.43 -20.32 -8.57
N GLU A 305 30.69 -19.14 -9.14
CA GLU A 305 31.96 -18.75 -9.76
C GLU A 305 33.14 -18.85 -8.78
N SER A 306 32.82 -18.75 -7.51
CA SER A 306 33.75 -18.62 -6.42
C SER A 306 34.02 -19.95 -5.69
N LEU A 307 33.16 -20.95 -5.93
CA LEU A 307 33.26 -22.32 -5.44
C LEU A 307 33.86 -23.26 -6.48
N LEU A 308 33.48 -23.12 -7.75
CA LEU A 308 33.93 -24.01 -8.84
C LEU A 308 35.46 -24.16 -8.91
N PRO A 309 36.29 -23.10 -8.77
CA PRO A 309 37.75 -23.25 -8.79
C PRO A 309 38.32 -24.09 -7.63
N LYS A 310 37.53 -24.33 -6.57
CA LYS A 310 37.91 -25.09 -5.36
C LYS A 310 37.15 -26.41 -5.22
N ALA A 311 36.39 -26.83 -6.24
CA ALA A 311 35.55 -28.02 -6.19
C ALA A 311 36.34 -29.30 -5.84
N ALA A 312 37.51 -29.49 -6.45
CA ALA A 312 38.38 -30.65 -6.20
C ALA A 312 38.90 -30.76 -4.76
N THR A 313 38.92 -29.66 -4.01
CA THR A 313 39.35 -29.63 -2.59
C THR A 313 38.19 -29.26 -1.68
N TRP A 314 36.95 -29.56 -2.08
CA TRP A 314 35.76 -29.18 -1.33
C TRP A 314 35.70 -29.93 0.00
N THR A 315 35.87 -29.17 1.08
CA THR A 315 35.64 -29.64 2.44
C THR A 315 34.32 -29.10 2.99
N TYR A 316 33.60 -29.97 3.68
CA TYR A 316 32.42 -29.62 4.46
C TYR A 316 32.76 -29.55 5.94
N PHE A 317 32.29 -28.50 6.61
CA PHE A 317 32.43 -28.28 8.04
C PHE A 317 31.19 -28.82 8.76
N GLY A 318 31.38 -29.81 9.63
CA GLY A 318 30.29 -30.39 10.41
C GLY A 318 30.54 -30.32 11.92
N THR A 319 29.44 -30.38 12.67
CA THR A 319 29.46 -30.43 14.14
C THR A 319 28.84 -31.74 14.61
N HIS A 320 29.53 -32.47 15.48
CA HIS A 320 29.02 -33.68 16.10
C HIS A 320 28.12 -33.34 17.29
N PHE A 321 26.90 -33.88 17.33
CA PHE A 321 25.93 -33.62 18.39
C PHE A 321 25.76 -34.87 19.28
N SER A 322 26.29 -34.82 20.51
CA SER A 322 26.02 -35.84 21.54
C SER A 322 24.81 -35.41 22.39
N ARG A 323 23.81 -36.30 22.53
CA ARG A 323 22.57 -36.04 23.31
C ARG A 323 22.72 -36.36 24.81
N SER A 324 23.94 -36.56 25.31
CA SER A 324 24.20 -36.78 26.74
C SER A 324 23.98 -35.50 27.55
N HIS A 325 23.47 -35.64 28.78
CA HIS A 325 22.86 -34.63 29.68
C HIS A 325 23.73 -33.43 30.15
N GLU A 326 24.71 -33.00 29.39
CA GLU A 326 25.47 -31.79 29.66
C GLU A 326 25.71 -31.07 28.32
N GLN A 327 25.17 -29.86 28.19
CA GLN A 327 25.26 -29.02 26.98
C GLN A 327 26.72 -28.64 26.67
N ARG A 328 27.47 -29.55 26.06
CA ARG A 328 28.85 -29.31 25.62
C ARG A 328 28.96 -29.62 24.13
N LEU A 329 29.39 -28.61 23.36
CA LEU A 329 29.65 -28.67 21.92
C LEU A 329 30.85 -29.59 21.67
N ASP A 330 30.60 -30.89 21.54
CA ASP A 330 31.66 -31.89 21.56
C ASP A 330 31.96 -32.44 20.15
N LYS A 331 33.04 -31.87 19.58
CA LYS A 331 33.77 -32.22 18.33
C LYS A 331 33.25 -31.60 17.04
N VAL A 332 34.07 -30.71 16.49
CA VAL A 332 34.00 -30.23 15.10
C VAL A 332 34.78 -31.18 14.22
N PHE A 333 34.29 -31.44 13.01
CA PHE A 333 35.01 -32.24 12.02
C PHE A 333 34.99 -31.60 10.63
N TRP A 334 35.96 -31.98 9.82
CA TRP A 334 36.08 -31.58 8.42
C TRP A 334 36.03 -32.83 7.56
N SER A 335 35.05 -32.88 6.66
CA SER A 335 34.88 -33.97 5.71
C SER A 335 35.28 -33.49 4.33
N HIS A 336 36.15 -34.21 3.64
CA HIS A 336 36.34 -34.00 2.22
C HIS A 336 35.15 -34.63 1.48
N VAL A 337 34.55 -33.90 0.55
CA VAL A 337 33.41 -34.40 -0.24
C VAL A 337 33.97 -35.19 -1.41
N ASP A 338 33.62 -36.48 -1.50
CA ASP A 338 34.02 -37.36 -2.61
C ASP A 338 33.15 -37.09 -3.85
N HIS A 339 31.85 -37.25 -3.66
CA HIS A 339 30.80 -37.02 -4.65
C HIS A 339 29.51 -36.68 -3.91
N CYS A 340 28.50 -36.23 -4.66
CA CYS A 340 27.15 -36.11 -4.12
C CYS A 340 26.16 -36.97 -4.89
N ILE A 341 25.09 -37.39 -4.21
CA ILE A 341 24.02 -38.20 -4.79
C ILE A 341 22.76 -37.35 -4.75
N SER A 342 22.29 -36.93 -5.92
CA SER A 342 21.05 -36.17 -6.05
C SER A 342 19.87 -37.11 -6.21
N ALA A 343 18.71 -36.73 -5.68
CA ALA A 343 17.47 -37.46 -5.92
C ALA A 343 17.01 -37.43 -7.40
N GLY A 344 17.61 -36.59 -8.25
CA GLY A 344 17.42 -36.60 -9.70
C GLY A 344 17.76 -35.26 -10.35
N GLU A 345 17.34 -35.09 -11.60
CA GLU A 345 17.49 -33.82 -12.30
C GLU A 345 16.62 -32.71 -11.68
N PRO A 346 17.12 -31.46 -11.64
CA PRO A 346 16.33 -30.33 -11.16
C PRO A 346 15.06 -30.11 -12.00
N ARG A 347 13.95 -29.81 -11.33
CA ARG A 347 12.71 -29.43 -12.02
C ARG A 347 12.87 -28.07 -12.70
N SER A 348 12.34 -27.92 -13.91
CA SER A 348 12.32 -26.64 -14.62
C SER A 348 11.32 -25.67 -13.97
N MET A 349 11.79 -24.90 -12.99
CA MET A 349 10.98 -23.93 -12.23
C MET A 349 11.28 -22.47 -12.60
N GLY A 350 12.27 -22.21 -13.46
CA GLY A 350 12.73 -20.84 -13.77
C GLY A 350 11.68 -19.94 -14.45
N ASN A 351 10.67 -20.53 -15.09
CA ASN A 351 9.55 -19.80 -15.73
C ASN A 351 8.20 -20.09 -15.05
N LYS A 352 8.23 -20.56 -13.79
CA LYS A 352 7.04 -20.76 -12.97
C LYS A 352 6.93 -19.64 -11.96
N CYS A 353 5.77 -18.98 -11.98
CA CYS A 353 5.43 -17.90 -11.06
C CYS A 353 3.97 -18.07 -10.67
N ASP A 354 3.63 -17.67 -9.46
CA ASP A 354 2.25 -17.59 -9.01
C ASP A 354 1.86 -16.12 -8.86
N LEU A 355 0.65 -15.78 -9.25
CA LEU A 355 -0.03 -14.59 -8.79
C LEU A 355 -0.77 -14.94 -7.51
N ARG A 356 -0.44 -14.26 -6.41
CA ARG A 356 -1.05 -14.46 -5.11
C ARG A 356 -1.87 -13.27 -4.69
N MET A 357 -2.89 -13.51 -3.88
CA MET A 357 -3.69 -12.48 -3.23
C MET A 357 -3.66 -12.63 -1.71
N SER A 358 -3.78 -11.51 -1.00
CA SER A 358 -3.96 -11.50 0.45
C SER A 358 -5.43 -11.24 0.81
N SER A 359 -6.09 -12.27 1.37
CA SER A 359 -7.47 -12.15 1.85
C SER A 359 -7.61 -11.16 3.01
N ALA A 360 -6.57 -11.07 3.87
CA ALA A 360 -6.55 -10.10 4.97
C ALA A 360 -6.57 -8.65 4.45
N ILE A 361 -5.72 -8.34 3.46
CA ILE A 361 -5.67 -7.01 2.85
C ILE A 361 -6.99 -6.71 2.12
N LEU A 362 -7.55 -7.66 1.37
CA LEU A 362 -8.86 -7.50 0.73
C LEU A 362 -9.97 -7.22 1.74
N GLY A 363 -9.95 -7.89 2.91
CA GLY A 363 -10.85 -7.61 4.02
C GLY A 363 -10.70 -6.18 4.56
N MET A 364 -9.46 -5.71 4.75
CA MET A 364 -9.19 -4.33 5.16
C MET A 364 -9.68 -3.31 4.11
N VAL A 365 -9.48 -3.59 2.82
CA VAL A 365 -9.99 -2.77 1.72
C VAL A 365 -11.53 -2.69 1.77
N CYS A 366 -12.22 -3.80 2.06
CA CYS A 366 -13.67 -3.80 2.22
C CYS A 366 -14.11 -2.93 3.41
N ILE A 367 -13.45 -3.04 4.57
CA ILE A 367 -13.75 -2.23 5.76
C ILE A 367 -13.57 -0.73 5.47
N LEU A 368 -12.47 -0.35 4.81
CA LEU A 368 -12.20 1.04 4.44
C LEU A 368 -13.22 1.57 3.43
N ASN A 369 -13.66 0.74 2.47
CA ASN A 369 -14.73 1.07 1.53
C ASN A 369 -16.09 1.27 2.21
N VAL A 370 -16.43 0.44 3.21
CA VAL A 370 -17.63 0.63 4.03
C VAL A 370 -17.55 1.96 4.77
N ALA A 371 -16.44 2.24 5.44
CA ALA A 371 -16.23 3.49 6.16
C ALA A 371 -16.40 4.71 5.23
N LYS A 372 -15.88 4.64 4.00
CA LYS A 372 -16.08 5.66 2.96
C LYS A 372 -17.55 5.80 2.56
N CYS A 373 -18.24 4.71 2.26
CA CYS A 373 -19.66 4.75 1.90
C CYS A 373 -20.51 5.38 3.03
N VAL A 374 -20.23 5.02 4.29
CA VAL A 374 -20.88 5.61 5.46
C VAL A 374 -20.58 7.11 5.56
N CYS A 375 -19.32 7.52 5.42
CA CYS A 375 -18.95 8.94 5.49
C CYS A 375 -19.55 9.77 4.36
N ILE A 376 -19.58 9.24 3.13
CA ILE A 376 -20.18 9.91 1.97
C ILE A 376 -21.70 10.00 2.14
N SER A 377 -22.35 8.92 2.59
CA SER A 377 -23.79 8.91 2.89
C SER A 377 -24.14 9.94 3.97
N TRP A 378 -23.35 10.01 5.04
CA TRP A 378 -23.54 10.99 6.10
C TRP A 378 -23.30 12.42 5.57
N THR A 379 -22.30 12.63 4.74
CA THR A 379 -22.06 13.93 4.09
C THR A 379 -23.25 14.37 3.25
N ALA A 380 -23.83 13.46 2.46
CA ALA A 380 -25.02 13.73 1.68
C ALA A 380 -26.23 14.05 2.57
N GLN A 381 -26.44 13.29 3.65
CA GLN A 381 -27.51 13.56 4.62
C GLN A 381 -27.37 14.92 5.30
N LEU A 382 -26.14 15.31 5.68
CA LEU A 382 -25.87 16.63 6.24
C LEU A 382 -26.22 17.72 5.23
N HIS A 383 -25.78 17.56 3.99
CA HIS A 383 -26.05 18.52 2.92
C HIS A 383 -27.55 18.72 2.68
N PHE A 384 -28.30 17.62 2.46
CA PHE A 384 -29.74 17.72 2.22
C PHE A 384 -30.50 18.26 3.44
N LYS A 385 -30.06 17.92 4.66
CA LYS A 385 -30.65 18.48 5.88
C LYS A 385 -30.41 19.99 5.96
N THR A 386 -29.18 20.45 5.78
CA THR A 386 -28.84 21.88 5.83
C THR A 386 -29.54 22.66 4.71
N GLN A 387 -29.58 22.12 3.49
CA GLN A 387 -30.31 22.72 2.38
C GLN A 387 -31.80 22.88 2.68
N SER A 388 -32.43 21.86 3.28
CA SER A 388 -33.84 21.93 3.66
C SER A 388 -34.10 22.97 4.74
N THR A 389 -33.30 22.98 5.82
CA THR A 389 -33.46 23.94 6.93
C THR A 389 -33.17 25.38 6.51
N ASP A 390 -32.06 25.61 5.81
CA ASP A 390 -31.68 26.96 5.39
C ASP A 390 -32.57 27.46 4.24
N GLY A 391 -33.07 26.56 3.38
CA GLY A 391 -34.01 26.89 2.31
C GLY A 391 -35.40 27.27 2.83
N GLU A 392 -35.87 26.66 3.92
CA GLU A 392 -37.08 27.11 4.62
C GLU A 392 -36.90 28.50 5.24
N ALA A 393 -35.71 28.79 5.77
CA ALA A 393 -35.39 30.10 6.34
C ALA A 393 -35.16 31.18 5.26
N ASN A 394 -34.62 30.81 4.11
CA ASN A 394 -34.38 31.68 2.96
C ASN A 394 -34.76 30.99 1.64
N PRO A 395 -35.97 31.24 1.09
CA PRO A 395 -36.43 30.63 -0.16
C PRO A 395 -35.60 30.94 -1.40
N GLN A 396 -34.73 31.96 -1.36
CA GLN A 396 -33.85 32.35 -2.46
C GLN A 396 -32.44 31.72 -2.35
N LEU A 397 -32.17 30.94 -1.29
CA LEU A 397 -30.87 30.35 -1.03
C LEU A 397 -30.41 29.42 -2.15
N VAL A 398 -29.35 29.83 -2.85
CA VAL A 398 -28.76 29.04 -3.95
C VAL A 398 -27.93 27.85 -3.43
N SER A 399 -27.22 28.00 -2.30
CA SER A 399 -26.45 26.91 -1.69
C SER A 399 -26.18 27.15 -0.20
N PRO A 400 -26.31 26.13 0.67
CA PRO A 400 -26.00 26.26 2.09
C PRO A 400 -24.50 26.43 2.37
N TYR A 401 -23.65 25.81 1.56
CA TYR A 401 -22.19 25.85 1.72
C TYR A 401 -21.55 26.79 0.70
N LEU A 402 -20.58 27.57 1.17
CA LEU A 402 -19.73 28.44 0.35
C LEU A 402 -18.49 27.64 -0.08
N VAL A 403 -18.68 26.71 -1.01
CA VAL A 403 -17.63 25.81 -1.52
C VAL A 403 -16.77 26.54 -2.54
N THR A 404 -17.39 27.32 -3.43
CA THR A 404 -16.70 28.07 -4.48
C THR A 404 -16.71 29.56 -4.22
N VAL A 405 -15.83 30.28 -4.92
CA VAL A 405 -15.88 31.75 -4.96
C VAL A 405 -17.20 32.25 -5.55
N GLY A 406 -17.77 31.54 -6.53
CA GLY A 406 -19.07 31.87 -7.10
C GLY A 406 -20.19 31.82 -6.06
N ASP A 407 -20.18 30.81 -5.18
CA ASP A 407 -21.15 30.69 -4.09
C ASP A 407 -21.08 31.88 -3.13
N ALA A 408 -19.87 32.32 -2.81
CA ALA A 408 -19.67 33.50 -1.97
C ALA A 408 -20.25 34.73 -2.66
N ILE A 409 -19.87 35.01 -3.91
CA ILE A 409 -20.38 36.17 -4.65
C ILE A 409 -21.91 36.17 -4.67
N ALA A 410 -22.53 35.04 -5.03
CA ALA A 410 -23.99 34.90 -5.06
C ALA A 410 -24.61 35.18 -3.68
N SER A 411 -24.08 34.55 -2.62
CA SER A 411 -24.61 34.68 -1.26
C SER A 411 -24.45 36.09 -0.67
N PHE A 412 -23.30 36.75 -0.89
CA PHE A 412 -23.05 38.12 -0.39
C PHE A 412 -23.77 39.20 -1.21
N LEU A 413 -24.08 38.95 -2.48
CA LEU A 413 -24.92 39.83 -3.30
C LEU A 413 -26.41 39.73 -2.94
N GLU A 414 -26.85 38.56 -2.50
CA GLU A 414 -28.22 38.32 -2.05
C GLU A 414 -28.44 38.88 -0.64
N THR A 415 -27.59 38.48 0.31
CA THR A 415 -27.65 38.91 1.70
C THR A 415 -26.32 39.56 2.11
N PRO A 416 -26.22 40.91 2.01
CA PRO A 416 -25.01 41.64 2.32
C PRO A 416 -24.56 41.41 3.77
N ASP A 417 -23.24 41.39 4.00
CA ASP A 417 -22.69 41.27 5.34
C ASP A 417 -22.55 42.64 6.01
N GLU A 418 -23.22 42.83 7.14
CA GLU A 418 -23.21 44.09 7.90
C GLU A 418 -21.85 44.38 8.54
N GLN A 419 -21.08 43.35 8.92
CA GLN A 419 -19.80 43.54 9.60
C GLN A 419 -18.70 44.05 8.66
N THR A 420 -18.75 43.64 7.40
CA THR A 420 -17.85 44.13 6.35
C THR A 420 -18.44 45.30 5.55
N ARG A 421 -19.65 45.79 5.89
CA ARG A 421 -20.29 46.88 5.17
C ARG A 421 -19.44 48.14 5.19
N ASN A 422 -19.22 48.72 4.01
CA ASN A 422 -18.38 49.90 3.79
C ASN A 422 -16.88 49.71 4.10
N LEU A 423 -16.38 48.47 4.21
CA LEU A 423 -14.94 48.27 4.15
C LEU A 423 -14.45 48.57 2.71
N PRO A 424 -13.27 49.20 2.56
CA PRO A 424 -12.62 49.37 1.27
C PRO A 424 -12.18 48.01 0.69
N VAL A 425 -11.74 47.97 -0.57
CA VAL A 425 -11.06 46.78 -1.10
C VAL A 425 -9.80 46.54 -0.26
N VAL A 426 -9.71 45.34 0.34
CA VAL A 426 -8.70 45.01 1.35
C VAL A 426 -8.09 43.64 1.05
N ASP A 427 -6.76 43.56 1.13
CA ASP A 427 -6.02 42.30 1.07
C ASP A 427 -6.09 41.57 2.43
N LYS A 428 -6.00 40.23 2.42
CA LYS A 428 -5.85 39.37 3.61
C LYS A 428 -4.71 39.82 4.54
N SER A 429 -3.66 40.48 4.04
CA SER A 429 -2.61 41.05 4.90
C SER A 429 -3.16 42.04 5.94
N HIS A 430 -4.29 42.67 5.66
CA HIS A 430 -4.97 43.58 6.57
C HIS A 430 -5.88 42.85 7.57
N PHE A 431 -6.12 41.56 7.38
CA PHE A 431 -6.88 40.71 8.30
C PHE A 431 -5.93 39.83 9.10
N SER A 432 -5.68 40.19 10.36
CA SER A 432 -5.06 39.32 11.35
C SER A 432 -6.13 38.81 12.32
N GLN A 433 -5.88 37.67 13.00
CA GLN A 433 -6.84 37.17 13.99
C GLN A 433 -7.12 38.29 15.00
N ASN A 434 -8.39 38.68 15.11
CA ASN A 434 -8.90 39.75 15.97
C ASN A 434 -8.58 41.20 15.57
N SER A 435 -7.97 41.47 14.40
CA SER A 435 -7.73 42.84 13.91
C SER A 435 -8.14 42.96 12.45
N TRP A 436 -9.26 43.65 12.22
CA TRP A 436 -9.79 43.95 10.90
C TRP A 436 -9.44 45.40 10.53
N PRO A 437 -9.25 45.70 9.24
CA PRO A 437 -8.87 47.04 8.81
C PRO A 437 -9.96 48.07 9.11
N ASP A 438 -9.54 49.27 9.47
CA ASP A 438 -10.45 50.40 9.62
C ASP A 438 -11.00 50.85 8.26
N ARG A 439 -12.22 51.42 8.29
CA ARG A 439 -13.03 51.81 7.12
C ARG A 439 -12.36 52.80 6.15
N GLN A 440 -11.18 53.34 6.48
CA GLN A 440 -10.45 54.33 5.67
C GLN A 440 -9.28 53.76 4.84
N SER A 441 -9.01 52.45 4.93
CA SER A 441 -7.79 51.83 4.36
C SER A 441 -7.95 51.45 2.87
N PHE A 442 -7.70 52.37 1.93
CA PHE A 442 -7.79 52.05 0.49
C PHE A 442 -6.57 51.26 -0.01
N ALA A 443 -6.74 49.98 -0.35
CA ALA A 443 -5.76 49.26 -1.17
C ALA A 443 -6.07 49.47 -2.67
N GLN A 444 -5.04 49.78 -3.45
CA GLN A 444 -5.13 49.79 -4.92
C GLN A 444 -5.11 48.33 -5.43
N PRO A 445 -5.98 47.96 -6.39
CA PRO A 445 -5.91 46.64 -7.01
C PRO A 445 -4.55 46.46 -7.68
N ARG A 446 -3.87 45.36 -7.37
CA ARG A 446 -2.60 44.95 -7.99
C ARG A 446 -2.84 43.74 -8.87
N GLU A 447 -2.19 43.71 -10.03
CA GLU A 447 -2.19 42.53 -10.90
C GLU A 447 -1.24 41.47 -10.34
N TYR A 448 -1.73 40.24 -10.20
CA TYR A 448 -0.95 39.11 -9.72
C TYR A 448 -0.93 37.99 -10.75
N ARG A 449 0.21 37.32 -10.89
CA ARG A 449 0.33 36.10 -11.70
C ARG A 449 -0.35 34.96 -10.94
N TRP A 450 -1.15 34.14 -11.63
CA TRP A 450 -2.04 33.14 -11.02
C TRP A 450 -1.36 32.16 -10.03
N PHE A 451 -0.05 31.91 -10.20
CA PHE A 451 0.70 30.93 -9.42
C PHE A 451 1.09 31.47 -8.05
N LYS A 452 1.04 32.80 -7.87
CA LYS A 452 1.24 33.47 -6.58
C LYS A 452 -0.03 33.47 -5.72
N ALA A 453 -1.19 33.18 -6.31
CA ALA A 453 -2.48 33.23 -5.63
C ALA A 453 -2.66 32.23 -4.47
N ALA A 454 -1.80 31.19 -4.38
CA ALA A 454 -1.79 30.25 -3.27
C ALA A 454 -0.42 30.22 -2.59
N THR A 455 -0.40 30.07 -1.26
CA THR A 455 0.86 29.97 -0.51
C THR A 455 1.60 28.69 -0.84
N THR A 456 2.94 28.68 -0.72
CA THR A 456 3.76 27.48 -0.96
C THR A 456 3.31 26.29 -0.11
N ARG A 457 2.89 26.55 1.14
CA ARG A 457 2.31 25.52 2.01
C ARG A 457 1.00 24.96 1.45
N ARG A 458 0.14 25.79 0.85
CA ARG A 458 -1.09 25.34 0.20
C ARG A 458 -0.80 24.56 -1.08
N TRP A 459 0.15 25.02 -1.90
CA TRP A 459 0.63 24.26 -3.06
C TRP A 459 1.13 22.87 -2.65
N LEU A 460 1.98 22.79 -1.63
CA LEU A 460 2.46 21.51 -1.11
C LEU A 460 1.29 20.64 -0.66
N VAL A 461 0.42 21.16 0.21
CA VAL A 461 -0.75 20.43 0.72
C VAL A 461 -1.63 19.91 -0.43
N THR A 462 -1.93 20.72 -1.44
CA THR A 462 -2.76 20.34 -2.60
C THR A 462 -2.07 19.35 -3.55
N ILE A 463 -0.74 19.36 -3.63
CA ILE A 463 0.02 18.38 -4.45
C ILE A 463 0.19 17.06 -3.69
N THR A 464 0.25 17.10 -2.36
CA THR A 464 0.50 15.91 -1.52
C THR A 464 -0.77 15.18 -1.04
N LEU A 465 -1.93 15.85 -1.06
CA LEU A 465 -3.26 15.27 -0.82
C LEU A 465 -3.89 14.87 -2.14
#